data_AF-A0A1J0EKI0-F1
#
_entry.id   AF-A0A1J0EKI0-F1
#
_cell.length_a   1.000
_cell.length_b   1.000
_cell.length_c   1.000
_cell.angle_alpha   90.00
_cell.angle_beta   90.00
_cell.angle_gamma   90.00
#
_symmetry.space_group_name_H-M   'P 1'
#
loop_
_entity.id
_entity.type
_entity.pdbx_description
1 polymer ?
#
loop_
_entity_poly.entity_id
_entity_poly.type
_entity_poly.pdbx_seq_one_letter_code
_entity_poly.pdbx_strand_id
1 'polypeptide(L)'
;MQRIIAVGAIVLALGGCTTSPQEMRAEGPLKSFTTHKPEQQVAECILYAWQNESLAGAHYNVSLQPRPSGGKSVVSANNREMADVIGSKESTKVQFFSSSSMSWISDRRVASLKTCL
;
A
#
# COMPACT_ATOMS: atom_id res chain seq x y z
N MET A 1 12.09 17.27 -56.52
CA MET A 1 11.06 16.99 -55.51
C MET A 1 11.64 16.03 -54.48
N GLN A 2 12.15 16.54 -53.36
CA GLN A 2 12.84 15.75 -52.34
C GLN A 2 11.82 15.33 -51.27
N ARG A 3 11.47 14.04 -51.23
CA ARG A 3 10.53 13.47 -50.25
C ARG A 3 11.29 13.20 -48.95
N ILE A 4 11.04 14.03 -47.94
CA ILE A 4 11.56 13.83 -46.58
C ILE A 4 10.68 12.77 -45.91
N ILE A 5 11.23 11.57 -45.68
CA ILE A 5 10.59 10.53 -44.89
C ILE A 5 10.89 10.84 -43.42
N ALA A 6 9.93 11.41 -42.71
CA ALA A 6 10.00 11.61 -41.27
C ALA A 6 9.66 10.29 -40.57
N VAL A 7 10.68 9.61 -40.05
CA VAL A 7 10.52 8.45 -39.16
C VAL A 7 10.25 9.00 -37.75
N GLY A 8 8.99 8.95 -37.32
CA GLY A 8 8.58 9.33 -35.98
C GLY A 8 9.02 8.28 -34.96
N ALA A 9 9.93 8.66 -34.05
CA ALA A 9 10.30 7.84 -32.90
C ALA A 9 9.17 7.89 -31.86
N ILE A 10 8.44 6.78 -31.70
CA ILE A 10 7.52 6.58 -30.59
C ILE A 10 8.36 6.27 -29.35
N VAL A 11 8.51 7.25 -28.47
CA VAL A 11 9.06 7.02 -27.12
C VAL A 11 7.96 6.38 -26.29
N LEU A 12 7.97 5.05 -26.20
CA LEU A 12 7.19 4.33 -25.20
C LEU A 12 7.82 4.58 -23.83
N ALA A 13 7.36 5.62 -23.14
CA ALA A 13 7.70 5.82 -21.73
C ALA A 13 7.02 4.71 -20.91
N LEU A 14 7.75 3.61 -20.68
CA LEU A 14 7.42 2.64 -19.64
C LEU A 14 7.74 3.26 -18.27
N GLY A 15 6.98 4.29 -17.90
CA GLY A 15 7.04 4.92 -16.59
C GLY A 15 6.43 4.00 -15.55
N GLY A 16 7.25 3.13 -14.96
CA GLY A 16 6.93 2.56 -13.66
C GLY A 16 7.08 3.65 -12.60
N CYS A 17 6.14 4.59 -12.52
CA CYS A 17 6.14 5.58 -11.44
C CYS A 17 5.96 4.82 -10.13
N THR A 18 7.02 4.73 -9.32
CA THR A 18 6.90 4.23 -7.96
C THR A 18 6.11 5.27 -7.17
N THR A 19 4.82 5.02 -6.92
CA THR A 19 4.02 5.91 -6.08
C THR A 19 4.63 5.95 -4.69
N SER A 20 5.02 7.13 -4.22
CA SER A 20 5.51 7.32 -2.87
C SER A 20 4.37 7.12 -1.85
N PRO A 21 4.66 6.72 -0.61
CA PRO A 21 3.66 6.66 0.46
C PRO A 21 2.96 8.01 0.71
N GLN A 22 3.59 9.13 0.38
CA GLN A 22 3.00 10.46 0.51
C GLN A 22 1.97 10.73 -0.60
N GLU A 23 2.27 10.34 -1.83
CA GLU A 23 1.32 10.44 -2.95
C GLU A 23 0.09 9.56 -2.71
N MET A 24 0.27 8.32 -2.25
CA MET A 24 -0.86 7.44 -1.89
C MET A 24 -1.78 8.08 -0.83
N ARG A 25 -1.20 8.81 0.14
CA ARG A 25 -1.99 9.51 1.16
C ARG A 25 -2.70 10.73 0.60
N ALA A 26 -2.11 11.42 -0.37
CA ALA A 26 -2.72 12.56 -1.04
C ALA A 26 -3.93 12.15 -1.88
N GLU A 27 -3.89 10.97 -2.52
CA GLU A 27 -5.03 10.38 -3.22
C GLU A 27 -6.13 9.92 -2.26
N GLY A 28 -5.75 9.52 -1.05
CA GLY A 28 -6.65 9.11 0.02
C GLY A 28 -6.78 7.58 0.15
N PRO A 29 -7.33 7.09 1.28
CA PRO A 29 -7.41 5.67 1.53
C PRO A 29 -8.49 5.00 0.69
N LEU A 30 -8.16 3.84 0.11
CA LEU A 30 -9.14 2.99 -0.59
C LEU A 30 -10.16 2.41 0.38
N LYS A 31 -9.74 2.04 1.59
CA LYS A 31 -10.61 1.54 2.66
C LYS A 31 -10.16 2.07 4.01
N SER A 32 -11.11 2.32 4.91
CA SER A 32 -10.85 2.72 6.29
C SER A 32 -11.60 1.82 7.25
N PHE A 33 -10.98 1.52 8.39
CA PHE A 33 -11.51 0.67 9.45
C PHE A 33 -11.22 1.27 10.82
N THR A 34 -11.94 0.81 11.82
CA THR A 34 -11.73 1.19 13.23
C THR A 34 -11.77 -0.06 14.10
N THR A 35 -10.95 -0.09 15.15
CA THR A 35 -10.91 -1.13 16.18
C THR A 35 -10.62 -0.52 17.55
N HIS A 36 -10.97 -1.20 18.64
CA HIS A 36 -10.57 -0.84 20.00
C HIS A 36 -9.21 -1.44 20.41
N LYS A 37 -8.59 -2.26 19.55
CA LYS A 37 -7.26 -2.83 19.83
C LYS A 37 -6.19 -1.74 19.82
N PRO A 38 -5.12 -1.86 20.64
CA PRO A 38 -4.02 -0.90 20.68
C PRO A 38 -3.28 -0.78 19.35
N GLU A 39 -2.81 0.43 19.03
CA GLU A 39 -2.10 0.76 17.76
C GLU A 39 -0.95 -0.21 17.45
N GLN A 40 -0.07 -0.46 18.43
CA GLN A 40 1.07 -1.37 18.26
C GLN A 40 0.61 -2.78 17.89
N GLN A 41 -0.37 -3.32 18.61
CA GLN A 41 -0.87 -4.67 18.41
C GLN A 41 -1.49 -4.84 17.02
N VAL A 42 -2.26 -3.85 16.57
CA VAL A 42 -2.88 -3.85 15.24
C VAL A 42 -1.80 -3.78 14.16
N ALA A 43 -0.82 -2.87 14.30
CA ALA A 43 0.22 -2.68 13.31
C ALA A 43 1.15 -3.90 13.17
N GLU A 44 1.54 -4.52 14.29
CA GLU A 44 2.34 -5.75 14.28
C GLU A 44 1.55 -6.94 13.71
N CYS A 45 0.27 -7.09 14.07
CA CYS A 45 -0.56 -8.14 13.49
C CYS A 45 -0.64 -8.00 11.97
N ILE A 46 -0.89 -6.78 11.45
CA ILE A 46 -0.97 -6.54 10.00
C ILE A 46 0.39 -6.82 9.34
N LEU A 47 1.51 -6.40 9.96
CA LEU A 47 2.85 -6.71 9.49
C LEU A 47 3.03 -8.22 9.29
N TYR A 48 2.78 -9.02 10.34
CA TYR A 48 2.97 -10.47 10.27
C TYR A 48 1.99 -11.15 9.31
N ALA A 49 0.72 -10.74 9.31
CA ALA A 49 -0.28 -11.26 8.39
C ALA A 49 0.15 -11.03 6.93
N TRP A 50 0.69 -9.86 6.62
CA TRP A 50 1.13 -9.53 5.27
C TRP A 50 2.49 -10.18 4.88
N GLN A 51 3.41 -10.38 5.82
CA GLN A 51 4.67 -11.11 5.59
C GLN A 51 4.42 -12.59 5.29
N ASN A 52 3.47 -13.21 6.01
CA ASN A 52 3.12 -14.62 5.84
C ASN A 52 2.17 -14.86 4.66
N GLU A 53 1.63 -13.81 4.06
CA GLU A 53 0.73 -13.92 2.92
C GLU A 53 1.51 -14.20 1.62
N SER A 54 1.10 -15.26 0.93
CA SER A 54 1.55 -15.54 -0.42
C SER A 54 0.60 -14.91 -1.43
N LEU A 55 1.13 -14.11 -2.34
CA LEU A 55 0.42 -13.51 -3.46
C LEU A 55 0.93 -14.17 -4.74
N ALA A 56 0.11 -15.04 -5.34
CA ALA A 56 0.47 -15.85 -6.50
C ALA A 56 1.77 -16.68 -6.31
N GLY A 57 1.97 -17.24 -5.12
CA GLY A 57 3.16 -18.03 -4.78
C GLY A 57 4.36 -17.21 -4.31
N ALA A 58 4.32 -15.88 -4.43
CA ALA A 58 5.40 -15.00 -3.99
C ALA A 58 5.12 -14.40 -2.61
N HIS A 59 6.17 -14.29 -1.79
CA HIS A 59 6.16 -13.54 -0.54
C HIS A 59 6.88 -12.21 -0.76
N TYR A 60 6.21 -11.12 -0.40
CA TYR A 60 6.74 -9.78 -0.55
C TYR A 60 7.25 -9.29 0.79
N ASN A 61 8.38 -8.58 0.78
CA ASN A 61 8.87 -7.91 1.98
C ASN A 61 7.83 -6.88 2.45
N VAL A 62 7.59 -6.87 3.76
CA VAL A 62 6.71 -5.90 4.40
C VAL A 62 7.46 -5.34 5.60
N SER A 63 7.39 -4.02 5.77
CA SER A 63 8.09 -3.29 6.82
C SER A 63 7.11 -2.50 7.66
N LEU A 64 7.43 -2.33 8.94
CA LEU A 64 6.75 -1.42 9.83
C LEU A 64 7.58 -0.16 9.98
N GLN A 65 7.00 0.99 9.64
CA GLN A 65 7.66 2.28 9.63
C GLN A 65 6.92 3.27 10.55
N PRO A 66 7.63 4.20 11.20
CA PRO A 66 6.97 5.31 11.88
C PRO A 66 6.25 6.20 10.85
N ARG A 67 5.02 6.60 11.16
CA ARG A 67 4.26 7.52 10.31
C ARG A 67 4.63 8.98 10.66
N PRO A 68 4.96 9.85 9.69
CA PRO A 68 5.40 11.22 9.97
C PRO A 68 4.43 12.04 10.84
N SER A 69 3.12 11.85 10.68
CA SER A 69 2.09 12.56 11.45
C SER A 69 1.58 11.76 12.66
N GLY A 70 2.41 10.88 13.21
CA GLY A 70 2.06 9.99 14.31
C GLY A 70 1.38 8.70 13.85
N GLY A 71 1.57 7.67 14.66
CA GLY A 71 1.18 6.29 14.39
C GLY A 71 2.21 5.50 13.60
N LYS A 72 1.75 4.45 12.94
CA LYS A 72 2.59 3.48 12.21
C LYS A 72 2.09 3.28 10.79
N SER A 73 3.00 2.85 9.93
CA SER A 73 2.69 2.46 8.55
C SER A 73 3.27 1.07 8.29
N VAL A 74 2.40 0.12 7.94
CA VAL A 74 2.81 -1.18 7.40
C VAL A 74 2.90 -1.03 5.89
N VAL A 75 4.09 -1.22 5.32
CA VAL A 75 4.38 -0.90 3.91
C VAL A 75 4.92 -2.14 3.21
N SER A 76 4.24 -2.56 2.15
CA SER A 76 4.65 -3.63 1.23
C SER A 76 5.80 -3.15 0.33
N ALA A 77 6.61 -4.08 -0.18
CA ALA A 77 7.73 -3.78 -1.07
C ALA A 77 7.31 -2.87 -2.24
N ASN A 78 8.20 -1.95 -2.62
CA ASN A 78 7.97 -0.96 -3.67
C ASN A 78 6.76 -0.04 -3.43
N ASN A 79 6.30 0.10 -2.17
CA ASN A 79 5.16 0.95 -1.79
C ASN A 79 3.86 0.62 -2.55
N ARG A 80 3.66 -0.66 -2.88
CA ARG A 80 2.50 -1.11 -3.65
C ARG A 80 1.21 -1.13 -2.83
N GLU A 81 1.32 -1.54 -1.58
CA GLU A 81 0.24 -1.52 -0.60
C GLU A 81 0.75 -0.98 0.73
N MET A 82 -0.08 -0.20 1.40
CA MET A 82 0.24 0.38 2.69
C MET A 82 -0.99 0.38 3.60
N ALA A 83 -0.79 0.14 4.88
CA ALA A 83 -1.78 0.36 5.92
C ALA A 83 -1.22 1.35 6.96
N ASP A 84 -1.81 2.55 7.04
CA ASP A 84 -1.56 3.45 8.17
C ASP A 84 -2.42 3.02 9.35
N VAL A 85 -1.81 2.90 10.53
CA VAL A 85 -2.44 2.53 11.80
C VAL A 85 -2.23 3.69 12.77
N ILE A 86 -3.34 4.32 13.17
CA ILE A 86 -3.34 5.59 13.90
C ILE A 86 -4.17 5.41 15.16
N GLY A 87 -3.47 5.31 16.30
CA GLY A 87 -4.08 5.19 17.62
C GLY A 87 -4.63 6.52 18.14
N SER A 88 -5.70 6.43 18.92
CA SER A 88 -6.25 7.49 19.77
C SER A 88 -6.55 6.90 21.16
N LYS A 89 -7.10 7.70 22.08
CA LYS A 89 -7.43 7.24 23.44
C LYS A 89 -8.49 6.12 23.46
N GLU A 90 -9.40 6.10 22.48
CA GLU A 90 -10.59 5.23 22.50
C GLU A 90 -10.61 4.19 21.38
N SER A 91 -9.86 4.45 20.30
CA SER A 91 -9.84 3.58 19.13
C SER A 91 -8.57 3.73 18.30
N THR A 92 -8.29 2.71 17.50
CA THR A 92 -7.28 2.72 16.46
C THR A 92 -7.97 2.75 15.11
N LYS A 93 -7.62 3.75 14.30
CA LYS A 93 -8.05 3.87 12.90
C LYS A 93 -7.02 3.19 12.00
N VAL A 94 -7.49 2.38 11.06
CA VAL A 94 -6.65 1.74 10.05
C VAL A 94 -7.06 2.22 8.67
N GLN A 95 -6.12 2.78 7.91
CA GLN A 95 -6.35 3.31 6.56
C GLN A 95 -5.52 2.51 5.56
N PHE A 96 -6.18 1.88 4.60
CA PHE A 96 -5.55 1.04 3.58
C PHE A 96 -5.42 1.80 2.26
N PHE A 97 -4.24 1.72 1.66
CA PHE A 97 -3.87 2.34 0.39
C PHE A 97 -3.25 1.29 -0.53
N SER A 98 -3.46 1.42 -1.83
CA SER A 98 -2.83 0.56 -2.84
C SER A 98 -2.64 1.31 -4.14
N SER A 99 -1.47 1.15 -4.76
CA SER A 99 -1.17 1.60 -6.13
C SER A 99 -1.21 0.43 -7.13
N SER A 100 -1.58 -0.77 -6.66
CA SER A 100 -1.75 -1.94 -7.53
C SER A 100 -2.96 -1.78 -8.45
N SER A 101 -2.75 -1.99 -9.76
CA SER A 101 -3.83 -2.08 -10.75
C SER A 101 -4.60 -3.41 -10.69
N MET A 102 -4.09 -4.39 -9.95
CA MET A 102 -4.72 -5.71 -9.78
C MET A 102 -5.52 -5.74 -8.48
N SER A 103 -6.85 -5.61 -8.58
CA SER A 103 -7.75 -5.54 -7.42
C SER A 103 -7.64 -6.73 -6.47
N TRP A 104 -7.38 -7.94 -6.98
CA TRP A 104 -7.27 -9.14 -6.16
C TRP A 104 -6.15 -9.06 -5.11
N ILE A 105 -5.07 -8.33 -5.40
CA ILE A 105 -3.97 -8.11 -4.44
C ILE A 105 -4.48 -7.25 -3.27
N SER A 106 -5.14 -6.14 -3.61
CA SER A 106 -5.73 -5.23 -2.61
C SER A 106 -6.80 -5.93 -1.78
N ASP A 107 -7.67 -6.72 -2.40
CA ASP A 107 -8.72 -7.47 -1.69
C ASP A 107 -8.13 -8.51 -0.74
N ARG A 108 -7.07 -9.20 -1.16
CA ARG A 108 -6.38 -10.20 -0.34
C ARG A 108 -5.70 -9.55 0.86
N ARG A 109 -4.97 -8.45 0.64
CA ARG A 109 -4.35 -7.64 1.70
C ARG A 109 -5.36 -7.10 2.70
N VAL A 110 -6.51 -6.62 2.21
CA VAL A 110 -7.62 -6.17 3.06
C VAL A 110 -8.21 -7.32 3.86
N ALA A 111 -8.39 -8.49 3.28
CA ALA A 111 -8.92 -9.66 3.98
C ALA A 111 -8.00 -10.07 5.14
N SER A 112 -6.69 -10.15 4.91
CA SER A 112 -5.69 -10.45 5.94
C SER A 112 -5.57 -9.33 6.98
N LEU A 113 -5.72 -8.07 6.59
CA LEU A 113 -5.76 -6.94 7.53
C LEU A 113 -6.97 -7.03 8.46
N LYS A 114 -8.14 -7.42 7.94
CA LYS A 114 -9.38 -7.49 8.73
C LYS A 114 -9.33 -8.49 9.88
N THR A 115 -8.48 -9.53 9.81
CA THR A 115 -8.32 -10.49 10.92
C THR A 115 -7.60 -9.88 12.12
N CYS A 116 -6.91 -8.75 11.91
CA CYS A 116 -6.18 -8.04 12.96
C CYS A 116 -7.02 -7.01 13.71
N LEU A 117 -8.15 -6.60 13.15
CA LEU A 117 -9.06 -5.63 13.72
C LEU A 117 -9.83 -6.21 14.92
#